data_AF-A0A1H0S8D3-F1
#
_entry.id   AF-A0A1H0S8D3-F1
#
_cell.length_a   1.000
_cell.length_b   1.000
_cell.length_c   1.000
_cell.angle_alpha   90.00
_cell.angle_beta   90.00
_cell.angle_gamma   90.00
#
_symmetry.space_group_name_H-M   'P 1'
#
loop_
_entity.id
_entity.type
_entity.pdbx_description
1 polymer ?
#
loop_
_entity_poly.entity_id
_entity_poly.type
_entity_poly.pdbx_seq_one_letter_code
_entity_poly.pdbx_strand_id
1 'polypeptide(L)'
;MHTRPIATPTCAGVPGSSGPERPEKIYGLTPRYEGGRLLRWSVSIARRGERFHQEFRVATYGDPEKAKAAAIAYRDAILKKIPAMSRSEFGTIIRSNNKSGIPGVSRREENGFARWCAMVSLPDGTTRRRTFAVVKYGEEKARQKAVEARLELLKLLDGWFVHHPDAMPPGPAPTAVVEPTMPKREKTPAGESRRQPSADKRVYRTQIKWSLRSGAQVCRDYWVAECALATGGTRRKQFSVNEHGEDDARRRAFEQRGAWLAQPPEPARRCAQQRSAGADAAKPQPGI
;
A
#
# COMPACT_ATOMS: atom_id res chain seq x y z
N MET A 1 -63.93 33.82 -42.58
CA MET A 1 -62.56 34.15 -42.19
C MET A 1 -62.28 33.57 -40.82
N HIS A 2 -61.81 32.32 -40.70
CA HIS A 2 -61.27 31.83 -39.43
C HIS A 2 -60.12 30.86 -39.72
N THR A 3 -58.98 31.24 -39.17
CA THR A 3 -57.62 30.84 -39.48
C THR A 3 -57.29 29.50 -38.83
N ARG A 4 -56.64 28.59 -39.58
CA ARG A 4 -56.07 27.36 -39.02
C ARG A 4 -54.83 27.70 -38.18
N PRO A 5 -54.65 27.14 -36.97
CA PRO A 5 -53.43 27.33 -36.22
C PRO A 5 -52.29 26.50 -36.81
N ILE A 6 -51.14 27.17 -36.97
CA ILE A 6 -49.86 26.63 -37.43
C ILE A 6 -49.25 25.80 -36.30
N ALA A 7 -49.00 24.51 -36.56
CA ALA A 7 -48.25 23.64 -35.67
C ALA A 7 -46.78 24.06 -35.65
N THR A 8 -46.26 24.36 -34.46
CA THR A 8 -44.83 24.56 -34.21
C THR A 8 -44.12 23.21 -34.21
N PRO A 9 -42.95 23.06 -34.86
CA PRO A 9 -42.15 21.85 -34.72
C PRO A 9 -41.48 21.85 -33.34
N THR A 10 -41.80 20.82 -32.55
CA THR A 10 -41.10 20.41 -31.34
C THR A 10 -39.61 20.26 -31.62
N CYS A 11 -38.79 21.07 -30.95
CA CYS A 11 -37.33 20.91 -30.94
C CYS A 11 -36.98 19.52 -30.40
N ALA A 12 -36.33 18.72 -31.24
CA ALA A 12 -35.71 17.46 -30.84
C ALA A 12 -34.63 17.73 -29.77
N GLY A 13 -34.79 17.09 -28.61
CA GLY A 13 -33.78 17.09 -27.56
C GLY A 13 -32.47 16.50 -28.08
N VAL A 14 -31.41 17.28 -27.96
CA VAL A 14 -30.03 16.85 -28.17
C VAL A 14 -29.74 15.69 -27.21
N PRO A 15 -29.32 14.50 -27.68
CA PRO A 15 -28.89 13.44 -26.77
C PRO A 15 -27.64 13.92 -26.02
N GLY A 16 -27.76 13.92 -24.69
CA GLY A 16 -26.73 14.34 -23.76
C GLY A 16 -25.40 13.67 -24.06
N SER A 17 -24.37 14.49 -24.15
CA SER A 17 -22.96 14.10 -24.25
C SER A 17 -22.64 13.15 -23.09
N SER A 18 -22.60 11.84 -23.40
CA SER A 18 -22.05 10.82 -22.51
C SER A 18 -20.57 11.15 -22.31
N GLY A 19 -20.22 11.65 -21.12
CA GLY A 19 -18.83 11.79 -20.71
C GLY A 19 -18.08 10.46 -20.90
N PRO A 20 -16.74 10.47 -21.07
CA PRO A 20 -16.00 9.28 -21.49
C PRO A 20 -16.28 8.12 -20.53
N GLU A 21 -17.01 7.12 -21.02
CA GLU A 21 -17.24 5.88 -20.31
C GLU A 21 -15.87 5.32 -19.91
N ARG A 22 -15.70 5.05 -18.62
CA ARG A 22 -14.44 4.47 -18.15
C ARG A 22 -14.31 3.12 -18.85
N PRO A 23 -13.22 2.87 -19.60
CA PRO A 23 -13.06 1.60 -20.29
C PRO A 23 -13.14 0.46 -19.27
N GLU A 24 -13.81 -0.62 -19.65
CA GLU A 24 -13.91 -1.83 -18.84
C GLU A 24 -12.53 -2.22 -18.30
N LYS A 25 -12.44 -2.42 -16.98
CA LYS A 25 -11.19 -2.78 -16.32
C LYS A 25 -10.90 -4.24 -16.61
N ILE A 26 -10.10 -4.49 -17.64
CA ILE A 26 -9.59 -5.83 -17.94
C ILE A 26 -8.40 -6.13 -17.02
N TYR A 27 -8.38 -7.29 -16.36
CA TYR A 27 -7.29 -7.66 -15.44
C TYR A 27 -5.92 -7.59 -16.12
N GLY A 28 -5.01 -6.82 -15.52
CA GLY A 28 -3.63 -6.71 -15.97
C GLY A 28 -3.43 -5.92 -17.26
N LEU A 29 -4.50 -5.39 -17.89
CA LEU A 29 -4.40 -4.49 -19.04
C LEU A 29 -4.64 -3.04 -18.60
N THR A 30 -3.73 -2.15 -19.00
CA THR A 30 -3.88 -0.71 -18.79
C THR A 30 -3.78 0.01 -20.13
N PRO A 31 -4.86 0.68 -20.59
CA PRO A 31 -4.77 1.55 -21.75
C PRO A 31 -3.94 2.79 -21.41
N ARG A 32 -3.09 3.22 -22.34
CA ARG A 32 -2.28 4.44 -22.22
C ARG A 32 -2.69 5.40 -23.31
N TYR A 33 -3.12 6.58 -22.90
CA TYR A 33 -3.56 7.66 -23.77
C TYR A 33 -2.54 8.79 -23.79
N GLU A 34 -2.37 9.44 -24.94
CA GLU A 34 -1.63 10.69 -25.09
C GLU A 34 -2.44 11.62 -25.99
N GLY A 35 -2.68 12.85 -25.54
CA GLY A 35 -3.53 13.81 -26.27
C GLY A 35 -4.96 13.30 -26.56
N GLY A 36 -5.51 12.42 -25.73
CA GLY A 36 -6.84 11.82 -25.93
C GLY A 36 -6.90 10.65 -26.92
N ARG A 37 -5.77 10.26 -27.54
CA ARG A 37 -5.68 9.09 -28.43
C ARG A 37 -5.04 7.91 -27.71
N LEU A 38 -5.53 6.69 -27.98
CA LEU A 38 -4.96 5.47 -27.45
C LEU A 38 -3.63 5.17 -28.14
N LEU A 39 -2.52 5.27 -27.41
CA LEU A 39 -1.19 4.99 -27.95
C LEU A 39 -0.81 3.52 -27.83
N ARG A 40 -1.09 2.93 -26.67
CA ARG A 40 -0.64 1.58 -26.36
C ARG A 40 -1.47 0.91 -25.27
N TRP A 41 -1.47 -0.42 -25.31
CA TRP A 41 -1.91 -1.27 -24.23
C TRP A 41 -0.69 -1.79 -23.47
N SER A 42 -0.69 -1.62 -22.15
CA SER A 42 0.34 -2.19 -21.28
C SER A 42 -0.26 -3.37 -20.53
N VAL A 43 0.36 -4.54 -20.68
CA VAL A 43 0.06 -5.74 -19.90
C VAL A 43 1.03 -5.79 -18.73
N SER A 44 0.51 -5.68 -17.51
CA SER A 44 1.28 -5.78 -16.27
C SER A 44 0.61 -6.80 -15.34
N ILE A 45 1.20 -7.99 -15.26
CA ILE A 45 0.66 -9.11 -14.48
C ILE A 45 1.75 -9.58 -13.51
N ALA A 46 1.38 -9.74 -12.23
CA ALA A 46 2.25 -10.33 -11.24
C ALA A 46 1.63 -11.63 -10.71
N ARG A 47 2.31 -12.76 -10.88
CA ARG A 47 1.86 -14.08 -10.43
C ARG A 47 3.04 -14.88 -9.90
N ARG A 48 2.84 -15.58 -8.76
CA ARG A 48 3.85 -16.44 -8.11
C ARG A 48 5.23 -15.77 -7.87
N GLY A 49 5.25 -14.45 -7.71
CA GLY A 49 6.49 -13.68 -7.51
C GLY A 49 7.15 -13.20 -8.81
N GLU A 50 6.71 -13.69 -9.97
CA GLU A 50 7.15 -13.24 -11.28
C GLU A 50 6.30 -12.08 -11.77
N ARG A 51 6.94 -11.13 -12.45
CA ARG A 51 6.30 -9.94 -13.04
C ARG A 51 6.47 -9.99 -14.55
N PHE A 52 5.34 -10.00 -15.23
CA PHE A 52 5.26 -9.93 -16.68
C PHE A 52 4.83 -8.52 -17.07
N HIS A 53 5.70 -7.84 -17.80
CA HIS A 53 5.41 -6.52 -18.35
C HIS A 53 5.64 -6.56 -19.86
N GLN A 54 4.61 -6.22 -20.63
CA GLN A 54 4.71 -6.10 -22.08
C GLN A 54 3.86 -4.93 -22.56
N GLU A 55 4.34 -4.19 -23.56
CA GLU A 55 3.62 -3.08 -24.17
C GLU A 55 3.28 -3.38 -25.63
N PHE A 56 2.07 -3.03 -26.05
CA PHE A 56 1.53 -3.22 -27.40
C PHE A 56 1.11 -1.85 -27.94
N ARG A 57 1.91 -1.26 -28.84
CA ARG A 57 1.67 0.07 -29.38
C ARG A 57 0.71 0.01 -30.57
N VAL A 58 -0.28 0.89 -30.60
CA VAL A 58 -1.25 1.01 -31.70
C VAL A 58 -0.55 1.30 -33.02
N ALA A 59 0.50 2.13 -33.01
CA ALA A 59 1.32 2.43 -34.19
C ALA A 59 1.95 1.19 -34.84
N THR A 60 2.25 0.14 -34.07
CA THR A 60 2.84 -1.11 -34.59
C THR A 60 1.80 -2.05 -35.18
N TYR A 61 0.56 -2.02 -34.67
CA TYR A 61 -0.52 -2.91 -35.08
C TYR A 61 -1.52 -2.24 -36.05
N GLY A 62 -1.34 -0.95 -36.35
CA GLY A 62 -2.21 -0.13 -37.20
C GLY A 62 -3.51 0.28 -36.50
N ASP A 63 -4.15 -0.65 -35.79
CA ASP A 63 -5.47 -0.47 -35.20
C ASP A 63 -5.47 -0.65 -33.67
N PRO A 64 -6.25 0.16 -32.93
CA PRO A 64 -6.36 0.05 -31.47
C PRO A 64 -6.99 -1.27 -31.02
N GLU A 65 -7.89 -1.83 -31.82
CA GLU A 65 -8.53 -3.13 -31.56
C GLU A 65 -7.57 -4.30 -31.76
N LYS A 66 -6.75 -4.27 -32.83
CA LYS A 66 -5.70 -5.28 -33.06
C LYS A 66 -4.67 -5.27 -31.93
N ALA A 67 -4.26 -4.08 -31.49
CA ALA A 67 -3.37 -3.94 -30.34
C ALA A 67 -4.00 -4.48 -29.04
N LYS A 68 -5.32 -4.28 -28.84
CA LYS A 68 -6.07 -4.84 -27.71
C LYS A 68 -6.12 -6.37 -27.77
N ALA A 69 -6.44 -6.94 -28.94
CA ALA A 69 -6.50 -8.38 -29.14
C ALA A 69 -5.14 -9.07 -28.89
N ALA A 70 -4.05 -8.48 -29.37
CA ALA A 70 -2.69 -8.97 -29.12
C ALA A 70 -2.34 -8.94 -27.62
N ALA A 71 -2.71 -7.87 -26.92
CA ALA A 71 -2.51 -7.75 -25.47
C ALA A 71 -3.32 -8.79 -24.68
N ILE A 72 -4.57 -9.07 -25.10
CA ILE A 72 -5.42 -10.12 -24.51
C ILE A 72 -4.82 -11.51 -24.75
N ALA A 73 -4.39 -11.82 -25.97
CA ALA A 73 -3.77 -13.12 -26.29
C ALA A 73 -2.50 -13.36 -25.45
N TYR A 74 -1.67 -12.34 -25.27
CA TYR A 74 -0.48 -12.42 -24.42
C TYR A 74 -0.84 -12.62 -22.93
N ARG A 75 -1.86 -11.91 -22.43
CA ARG A 75 -2.41 -12.13 -21.08
C ARG A 75 -2.87 -13.58 -20.91
N ASP A 76 -3.65 -14.10 -21.85
CA ASP A 76 -4.23 -15.45 -21.75
C ASP A 76 -3.16 -16.55 -21.82
N ALA A 77 -2.12 -16.34 -22.64
CA ALA A 77 -0.95 -17.21 -22.67
C ALA A 77 -0.24 -17.25 -21.30
N ILE A 78 -0.08 -16.10 -20.63
CA ILE A 78 0.49 -16.04 -19.28
C ILE A 78 -0.41 -16.74 -18.27
N LEU A 79 -1.73 -16.49 -18.31
CA LEU A 79 -2.69 -17.11 -17.40
C LEU A 79 -2.73 -18.63 -17.56
N LYS A 80 -2.58 -19.14 -18.78
CA LYS A 80 -2.47 -20.58 -19.06
C LYS A 80 -1.16 -21.17 -18.58
N LYS A 81 -0.04 -20.46 -18.76
CA LYS A 81 1.29 -20.92 -18.33
C LYS A 81 1.45 -20.91 -16.80
N ILE A 82 0.90 -19.90 -16.14
CA ILE A 82 1.04 -19.69 -14.70
C ILE A 82 -0.37 -19.46 -14.12
N PRO A 83 -1.07 -20.55 -13.73
CA PRO A 83 -2.40 -20.43 -13.16
C PRO A 83 -2.36 -19.62 -11.86
N ALA A 84 -3.53 -19.06 -11.51
CA ALA A 84 -3.72 -18.41 -10.23
C ALA A 84 -3.29 -19.34 -9.09
N MET A 85 -2.82 -18.76 -8.00
CA MET A 85 -2.52 -19.53 -6.79
C MET A 85 -3.84 -19.91 -6.10
N SER A 86 -3.92 -21.10 -5.51
CA SER A 86 -5.07 -21.44 -4.67
C SER A 86 -5.03 -20.64 -3.35
N ARG A 87 -6.17 -20.47 -2.69
CA ARG A 87 -6.21 -19.83 -1.37
C ARG A 87 -5.42 -20.61 -0.32
N SER A 88 -5.43 -21.95 -0.42
CA SER A 88 -4.64 -22.83 0.44
C SER A 88 -3.14 -22.62 0.23
N GLU A 89 -2.65 -22.64 -1.02
CA GLU A 89 -1.26 -22.35 -1.37
C GLU A 89 -0.82 -20.97 -0.86
N PHE A 90 -1.64 -19.93 -1.06
CA PHE A 90 -1.34 -18.59 -0.53
C PHE A 90 -1.28 -18.57 0.99
N GLY A 91 -2.12 -19.36 1.65
CA GLY A 91 -2.15 -19.55 3.10
C GLY A 91 -0.89 -20.23 3.67
N THR A 92 -0.14 -20.96 2.83
CA THR A 92 1.12 -21.65 3.16
C THR A 92 2.37 -20.79 2.88
N ILE A 93 2.22 -19.61 2.28
CA ILE A 93 3.35 -18.70 2.04
C ILE A 93 3.81 -18.05 3.35
N ILE A 94 5.05 -18.34 3.74
CA ILE A 94 5.71 -17.69 4.88
C ILE A 94 6.05 -16.24 4.51
N ARG A 95 5.51 -15.29 5.27
CA ARG A 95 5.82 -13.86 5.13
C ARG A 95 7.12 -13.51 5.85
N SER A 96 7.85 -12.52 5.34
CA SER A 96 9.12 -12.04 5.92
C SER A 96 9.01 -11.46 7.33
N ASN A 97 7.80 -11.08 7.76
CA ASN A 97 7.51 -10.60 9.10
C ASN A 97 7.11 -11.71 10.09
N ASN A 98 7.11 -12.97 9.63
CA ASN A 98 6.70 -14.09 10.45
C ASN A 98 7.85 -14.56 11.35
N LYS A 99 7.67 -14.44 12.67
CA LYS A 99 8.65 -14.90 13.67
C LYS A 99 8.49 -16.37 14.08
N SER A 100 7.35 -17.00 13.75
CA SER A 100 7.05 -18.38 14.17
C SER A 100 7.51 -19.44 13.17
N GLY A 101 7.91 -19.02 11.97
CA GLY A 101 8.25 -19.91 10.85
C GLY A 101 7.05 -20.55 10.15
N ILE A 102 5.82 -20.43 10.70
CA ILE A 102 4.62 -21.08 10.15
C ILE A 102 3.54 -20.03 9.88
N PRO A 103 3.05 -19.89 8.63
CA PRO A 103 2.13 -18.82 8.27
C PRO A 103 0.78 -19.01 8.96
N GLY A 104 0.27 -17.93 9.55
CA GLY A 104 -0.99 -17.94 10.29
C GLY A 104 -0.91 -18.56 11.70
N VAL A 105 0.27 -19.02 12.13
CA VAL A 105 0.53 -19.41 13.52
C VAL A 105 1.36 -18.32 14.20
N SER A 106 0.93 -17.86 15.37
CA SER A 106 1.64 -16.82 16.12
C SER A 106 1.59 -17.09 17.62
N ARG A 107 2.72 -16.85 18.29
CA ARG A 107 2.80 -16.79 19.74
C ARG A 107 2.37 -15.40 20.19
N ARG A 108 1.41 -15.33 21.12
CA ARG A 108 0.94 -14.09 21.72
C ARG A 108 1.10 -14.19 23.23
N GLU A 109 1.59 -13.12 23.83
CA GLU A 109 1.63 -12.95 25.28
C GLU A 109 0.61 -11.86 25.63
N GLU A 110 -0.32 -12.20 26.51
CA GLU A 110 -1.36 -11.29 26.96
C GLU A 110 -1.55 -11.49 28.45
N ASN A 111 -1.46 -10.40 29.22
CA ASN A 111 -1.59 -10.41 30.69
C ASN A 111 -0.65 -11.43 31.39
N GLY A 112 0.57 -11.61 30.86
CA GLY A 112 1.55 -12.57 31.40
C GLY A 112 1.33 -14.02 30.98
N PHE A 113 0.27 -14.32 30.22
CA PHE A 113 -0.01 -15.67 29.72
C PHE A 113 0.38 -15.81 28.26
N ALA A 114 1.23 -16.80 27.97
CA ALA A 114 1.59 -17.16 26.60
C ALA A 114 0.54 -18.08 25.97
N ARG A 115 0.16 -17.80 24.72
CA ARG A 115 -0.78 -18.59 23.92
C ARG A 115 -0.34 -18.70 22.47
N TRP A 116 -0.43 -19.91 21.92
CA TRP A 116 -0.25 -20.18 20.50
C TRP A 116 -1.58 -20.03 19.77
N CYS A 117 -1.60 -19.25 18.70
CA CYS A 117 -2.82 -18.91 17.96
C CYS A 117 -2.65 -19.30 16.50
N ALA A 118 -3.57 -20.11 15.98
CA ALA A 118 -3.74 -20.41 14.57
C ALA A 118 -4.92 -19.62 14.01
N MET A 119 -4.75 -18.96 12.87
CA MET A 119 -5.77 -18.12 12.25
C MET A 119 -5.83 -18.35 10.75
N VAL A 120 -7.04 -18.43 10.19
CA VAL A 120 -7.30 -18.43 8.75
C VAL A 120 -8.41 -17.44 8.39
N SER A 121 -8.28 -16.74 7.28
CA SER A 121 -9.35 -15.93 6.70
C SER A 121 -10.03 -16.71 5.59
N LEU A 122 -11.33 -16.93 5.74
CA LEU A 122 -12.17 -17.64 4.78
C LEU A 122 -12.60 -16.72 3.62
N PRO A 123 -13.06 -17.29 2.50
CA PRO A 123 -13.51 -16.51 1.33
C PRO A 123 -14.71 -15.61 1.61
N ASP A 124 -15.53 -15.99 2.59
CA ASP A 124 -16.71 -15.25 3.08
C ASP A 124 -16.34 -13.98 3.90
N GLY A 125 -15.04 -13.71 4.08
CA GLY A 125 -14.53 -12.59 4.87
C GLY A 125 -14.48 -12.89 6.38
N THR A 126 -14.95 -14.06 6.81
CA THR A 126 -14.86 -14.46 8.22
C THR A 126 -13.45 -14.94 8.55
N THR A 127 -13.04 -14.73 9.79
CA THR A 127 -11.73 -15.18 10.27
C THR A 127 -11.92 -16.26 11.33
N ARG A 128 -11.50 -17.48 11.05
CA ARG A 128 -11.50 -18.58 12.02
C ARG A 128 -10.18 -18.58 12.78
N ARG A 129 -10.26 -18.58 14.11
CA ARG A 129 -9.10 -18.65 15.01
C ARG A 129 -9.23 -19.81 15.98
N ARG A 130 -8.11 -20.47 16.27
CA ARG A 130 -7.97 -21.45 17.36
C ARG A 130 -6.78 -21.05 18.23
N THR A 131 -6.94 -21.16 19.54
CA THR A 131 -5.92 -20.71 20.50
C THR A 131 -5.63 -21.80 21.53
N PHE A 132 -4.35 -22.01 21.82
CA PHE A 132 -3.85 -23.01 22.75
C PHE A 132 -2.97 -22.34 23.80
N ALA A 133 -3.38 -22.41 25.07
CA ALA A 133 -2.64 -21.81 26.17
C ALA A 133 -1.38 -22.62 26.49
N VAL A 134 -0.25 -21.94 26.64
CA VAL A 134 1.03 -22.56 27.02
C VAL A 134 0.96 -23.14 28.43
N VAL A 135 0.24 -22.50 29.35
CA VAL A 135 0.06 -22.99 30.73
C VAL A 135 -0.58 -24.39 30.76
N LYS A 136 -1.49 -24.70 29.84
CA LYS A 136 -2.21 -25.97 29.83
C LYS A 136 -1.43 -27.10 29.15
N TYR A 137 -0.69 -26.80 28.08
CA TYR A 137 -0.07 -27.83 27.23
C TYR A 137 1.46 -27.81 27.25
N GLY A 138 2.10 -26.76 27.77
CA GLY A 138 3.51 -26.49 27.57
C GLY A 138 3.78 -25.84 26.21
N GLU A 139 4.96 -25.24 26.05
CA GLU A 139 5.31 -24.44 24.86
C GLU A 139 5.27 -25.27 23.58
N GLU A 140 5.97 -26.42 23.58
CA GLU A 140 6.10 -27.25 22.38
C GLU A 140 4.78 -27.93 21.97
N LYS A 141 4.02 -28.49 22.92
CA LYS A 141 2.73 -29.12 22.61
C LYS A 141 1.67 -28.09 22.20
N ALA A 142 1.67 -26.90 22.81
CA ALA A 142 0.77 -25.82 22.39
C ALA A 142 1.08 -25.35 20.96
N ARG A 143 2.38 -25.26 20.61
CA ARG A 143 2.82 -24.98 19.25
C ARG A 143 2.37 -26.06 18.28
N GLN A 144 2.64 -27.35 18.57
CA GLN A 144 2.24 -28.46 17.70
C GLN A 144 0.73 -28.48 17.43
N LYS A 145 -0.08 -28.33 18.48
CA LYS A 145 -1.55 -28.23 18.32
C LYS A 145 -1.99 -27.04 17.48
N ALA A 146 -1.30 -25.91 17.59
CA ALA A 146 -1.58 -24.75 16.74
C ALA A 146 -1.24 -25.02 15.27
N VAL A 147 -0.19 -25.80 14.99
CA VAL A 147 0.18 -26.20 13.62
C VAL A 147 -0.84 -27.17 13.05
N GLU A 148 -1.23 -28.20 13.79
CA GLU A 148 -2.28 -29.15 13.37
C GLU A 148 -3.61 -28.43 13.11
N ALA A 149 -4.04 -27.57 14.04
CA ALA A 149 -5.21 -26.73 13.88
C ALA A 149 -5.10 -25.83 12.63
N ARG A 150 -3.91 -25.31 12.31
CA ARG A 150 -3.69 -24.52 11.10
C ARG A 150 -3.85 -25.37 9.84
N LEU A 151 -3.32 -26.58 9.81
CA LEU A 151 -3.48 -27.50 8.68
C LEU A 151 -4.94 -27.88 8.46
N GLU A 152 -5.70 -28.15 9.52
CA GLU A 152 -7.14 -28.36 9.43
C GLU A 152 -7.88 -27.14 8.89
N LEU A 153 -7.51 -25.94 9.38
CA LEU A 153 -8.10 -24.69 8.92
C LEU A 153 -7.77 -24.37 7.45
N LEU A 154 -6.61 -24.81 6.94
CA LEU A 154 -6.25 -24.66 5.52
C LEU A 154 -7.09 -25.57 4.61
N LYS A 155 -7.51 -26.75 5.08
CA LYS A 155 -8.41 -27.64 4.32
C LYS A 155 -9.80 -27.03 4.07
N LEU A 156 -10.20 -26.05 4.87
CA LEU A 156 -11.45 -25.30 4.69
C LEU A 156 -11.33 -24.20 3.62
N LEU A 157 -10.11 -23.93 3.12
CA LEU A 157 -9.90 -22.92 2.09
C LEU A 157 -10.05 -23.53 0.70
N ASP A 158 -11.26 -23.41 0.17
CA ASP A 158 -11.53 -23.73 -1.22
C ASP A 158 -11.51 -22.48 -2.11
N GLY A 159 -11.09 -22.69 -3.36
CA GLY A 159 -11.14 -21.69 -4.42
C GLY A 159 -9.83 -20.96 -4.71
N TRP A 160 -9.84 -20.26 -5.86
CA TRP A 160 -8.70 -19.53 -6.38
C TRP A 160 -8.47 -18.21 -5.64
N PHE A 161 -7.23 -17.86 -5.31
CA PHE A 161 -6.86 -16.55 -4.79
C PHE A 161 -6.78 -15.53 -5.94
N VAL A 162 -7.94 -14.98 -6.31
CA VAL A 162 -8.08 -14.05 -7.43
C VAL A 162 -9.02 -12.91 -7.04
N HIS A 163 -8.63 -11.67 -7.38
CA HIS A 163 -9.43 -10.47 -7.13
C HIS A 163 -10.29 -10.05 -8.33
N HIS A 164 -10.03 -10.57 -9.53
CA HIS A 164 -10.73 -10.22 -10.76
C HIS A 164 -11.32 -11.46 -11.45
N PRO A 165 -12.60 -11.45 -11.87
CA PRO A 165 -13.25 -12.62 -12.48
C PRO A 165 -12.49 -13.17 -13.70
N ASP A 166 -12.02 -12.32 -14.61
CA ASP A 166 -11.25 -12.72 -15.81
C ASP A 166 -9.95 -13.49 -15.53
N ALA A 167 -9.44 -13.40 -14.31
CA ALA A 167 -8.16 -13.99 -13.93
C ALA A 167 -8.34 -15.31 -13.17
N MET A 168 -9.59 -15.80 -13.08
CA MET A 168 -9.95 -17.10 -12.52
C MET A 168 -9.72 -18.19 -13.57
N PRO A 169 -8.88 -19.21 -13.28
CA PRO A 169 -8.74 -20.35 -14.15
C PRO A 169 -10.07 -21.12 -14.27
N PRO A 170 -10.37 -21.73 -15.43
CA PRO A 170 -11.47 -22.68 -15.53
C PRO A 170 -11.16 -23.93 -14.69
N GLY A 171 -12.10 -24.34 -13.85
CA GLY A 171 -12.02 -25.57 -13.05
C GLY A 171 -11.78 -25.34 -11.55
N PRO A 172 -11.92 -26.41 -10.73
CA PRO A 172 -11.72 -26.34 -9.30
C PRO A 172 -10.24 -26.07 -8.96
N ALA A 173 -10.01 -25.25 -7.92
CA ALA A 173 -8.66 -24.99 -7.43
C ALA A 173 -8.07 -26.27 -6.80
N PRO A 174 -6.76 -26.54 -6.97
CA PRO A 174 -6.14 -27.67 -6.31
C PRO A 174 -6.18 -27.48 -4.79
N THR A 175 -6.82 -28.44 -4.10
CA THR A 175 -6.88 -28.52 -2.62
C THR A 175 -5.58 -29.04 -2.02
N ALA A 176 -4.65 -29.54 -2.86
CA ALA A 176 -3.38 -30.10 -2.42
C ALA A 176 -2.59 -29.06 -1.63
N VAL A 177 -2.31 -29.39 -0.36
CA VAL A 177 -1.46 -28.58 0.51
C VAL A 177 -0.04 -28.69 -0.02
N VAL A 178 0.36 -27.75 -0.88
CA VAL A 178 1.75 -27.61 -1.32
C VAL A 178 2.58 -27.24 -0.09
N GLU A 179 3.74 -27.89 0.07
CA GLU A 179 4.66 -27.60 1.16
C GLU A 179 4.96 -26.09 1.26
N PRO A 180 5.16 -25.55 2.48
CA PRO A 180 5.47 -24.14 2.71
C PRO A 180 6.70 -23.72 1.90
N THR A 181 6.47 -23.19 0.71
CA THR A 181 7.52 -22.69 -0.15
C THR A 181 7.79 -21.26 0.26
N MET A 182 8.98 -21.01 0.80
CA MET A 182 9.46 -19.66 1.06
C MET A 182 9.44 -18.87 -0.25
N PRO A 183 8.79 -17.71 -0.35
CA PRO A 183 9.09 -16.78 -1.43
C PRO A 183 10.50 -16.26 -1.14
N LYS A 184 11.53 -16.93 -1.66
CA LYS A 184 12.92 -16.50 -1.53
C LYS A 184 13.12 -15.26 -2.40
N ARG A 185 12.54 -14.12 -1.99
CA ARG A 185 13.15 -12.85 -2.35
C ARG A 185 14.37 -12.74 -1.47
N GLU A 186 15.52 -13.13 -2.02
CA GLU A 186 16.80 -12.85 -1.39
C GLU A 186 16.80 -11.37 -1.03
N LYS A 187 16.81 -11.11 0.28
CA LYS A 187 16.92 -9.75 0.79
C LYS A 187 18.29 -9.30 0.30
N THR A 188 18.32 -8.32 -0.61
CA THR A 188 19.53 -7.56 -0.84
C THR A 188 20.04 -7.14 0.54
N PRO A 189 21.27 -7.53 0.94
CA PRO A 189 21.81 -7.19 2.25
C PRO A 189 21.60 -5.70 2.52
N ALA A 190 21.29 -5.33 3.76
CA ALA A 190 21.00 -3.94 4.11
C ALA A 190 22.13 -2.95 3.76
N GLY A 191 23.33 -3.44 3.42
CA GLY A 191 24.46 -2.66 2.92
C GLY A 191 24.54 -2.48 1.39
N GLU A 192 23.74 -3.20 0.59
CA GLU A 192 23.82 -3.18 -0.88
C GLU A 192 22.69 -2.39 -1.55
N SER A 193 22.16 -1.35 -0.88
CA SER A 193 21.59 -0.24 -1.66
C SER A 193 22.73 0.43 -2.41
N ARG A 194 23.03 -0.05 -3.63
CA ARG A 194 24.02 0.52 -4.58
C ARG A 194 23.78 1.99 -4.95
N ARG A 195 22.76 2.62 -4.37
CA ARG A 195 22.61 4.07 -4.32
C ARG A 195 22.90 4.49 -2.89
N GLN A 196 24.14 4.90 -2.62
CA GLN A 196 24.32 5.92 -1.60
C GLN A 196 23.43 7.09 -2.01
N PRO A 197 22.47 7.53 -1.19
CA PRO A 197 21.79 8.77 -1.47
C PRO A 197 22.88 9.84 -1.63
N SER A 198 22.88 10.62 -2.72
CA SER A 198 23.87 11.69 -2.87
C SER A 198 23.82 12.58 -1.63
N ALA A 199 24.94 13.20 -1.27
CA ALA A 199 25.02 14.10 -0.12
C ALA A 199 23.87 15.14 -0.12
N ASP A 200 23.36 15.51 -1.29
CA ASP A 200 22.23 16.40 -1.53
C ASP A 200 20.83 15.82 -1.26
N LYS A 201 20.64 14.49 -1.23
CA LYS A 201 19.29 13.87 -1.21
C LYS A 201 18.49 14.05 0.08
N ARG A 202 19.07 14.64 1.13
CA ARG A 202 18.36 14.93 2.38
C ARG A 202 18.25 16.42 2.70
N VAL A 203 18.57 17.26 1.73
CA VAL A 203 18.19 18.68 1.73
C VAL A 203 17.22 18.90 0.57
N TYR A 204 15.99 19.30 0.86
CA TYR A 204 14.97 19.49 -0.18
C TYR A 204 14.11 20.71 0.09
N ARG A 205 13.57 21.28 -0.98
CA ARG A 205 12.53 22.32 -0.91
C ARG A 205 11.18 21.66 -0.67
N THR A 206 10.40 22.22 0.23
CA THR A 206 9.02 21.78 0.49
C THR A 206 8.11 22.99 0.63
N GLN A 207 6.86 22.84 0.19
CA GLN A 207 5.83 23.85 0.37
C GLN A 207 4.85 23.34 1.42
N ILE A 208 4.73 24.09 2.52
CA ILE A 208 3.77 23.77 3.57
C ILE A 208 2.57 24.68 3.40
N LYS A 209 1.39 24.07 3.22
CA LYS A 209 0.12 24.76 3.05
C LYS A 209 -0.79 24.45 4.22
N TRP A 210 -1.41 25.46 4.80
CA TRP A 210 -2.46 25.28 5.81
C TRP A 210 -3.58 26.28 5.60
N SER A 211 -4.78 25.88 6.03
CA SER A 211 -5.96 26.73 6.03
C SER A 211 -6.11 27.45 7.36
N LEU A 212 -6.39 28.75 7.30
CA LEU A 212 -6.84 29.52 8.44
C LEU A 212 -8.33 29.25 8.70
N ARG A 213 -8.79 29.50 9.93
CA ARG A 213 -10.20 29.36 10.32
C ARG A 213 -11.14 30.21 9.45
N SER A 214 -10.63 31.28 8.85
CA SER A 214 -11.32 32.16 7.89
C SER A 214 -11.45 31.59 6.47
N GLY A 215 -10.94 30.37 6.21
CA GLY A 215 -10.96 29.73 4.88
C GLY A 215 -9.82 30.17 3.95
N ALA A 216 -9.04 31.19 4.32
CA ALA A 216 -7.85 31.59 3.58
C ALA A 216 -6.76 30.50 3.65
N GLN A 217 -6.18 30.14 2.50
CA GLN A 217 -5.04 29.22 2.43
C GLN A 217 -3.73 29.99 2.47
N VAL A 218 -2.88 29.66 3.44
CA VAL A 218 -1.52 30.20 3.56
C VAL A 218 -0.55 29.13 3.05
N CYS A 219 0.29 29.50 2.10
CA CYS A 219 1.39 28.68 1.59
C CYS A 219 2.72 29.30 2.01
N ARG A 220 3.62 28.51 2.59
CA ARG A 220 5.00 28.93 2.89
C ARG A 220 6.01 27.93 2.33
N ASP A 221 7.07 28.48 1.77
CA ASP A 221 8.16 27.72 1.19
C ASP A 221 9.31 27.56 2.19
N TYR A 222 9.84 26.34 2.28
CA TYR A 222 10.93 26.00 3.19
C TYR A 222 12.00 25.17 2.49
N TRP A 223 13.23 25.36 2.93
CA TRP A 223 14.32 24.42 2.75
C TRP A 223 14.46 23.54 3.99
N VAL A 224 14.46 22.22 3.82
CA VAL A 224 14.47 21.25 4.92
C VAL A 224 15.75 20.45 4.90
N ALA A 225 16.49 20.48 6.01
CA ALA A 225 17.57 19.56 6.29
C ALA A 225 17.03 18.34 7.04
N GLU A 226 17.41 17.14 6.61
CA GLU A 226 16.99 15.88 7.21
C GLU A 226 18.18 14.99 7.59
N CYS A 227 18.18 14.42 8.81
CA CYS A 227 19.17 13.43 9.23
C CYS A 227 18.53 12.18 9.83
N ALA A 228 19.08 11.01 9.49
CA ALA A 228 18.72 9.76 10.16
C ALA A 228 19.37 9.69 11.55
N LEU A 229 18.60 9.25 12.55
CA LEU A 229 19.10 9.03 13.91
C LEU A 229 19.60 7.59 14.05
N ALA A 230 20.65 7.37 14.84
CA ALA A 230 21.24 6.03 15.07
C ALA A 230 20.26 5.05 15.73
N THR A 231 19.33 5.55 16.54
CA THR A 231 18.30 4.77 17.24
C THR A 231 17.08 4.41 16.37
N GLY A 232 17.11 4.77 15.08
CA GLY A 232 15.97 4.65 14.18
C GLY A 232 15.04 5.86 14.26
N GLY A 233 14.77 6.47 13.12
CA GLY A 233 13.99 7.71 13.03
C GLY A 233 14.71 8.79 12.24
N THR A 234 14.10 9.97 12.16
CA THR A 234 14.61 11.05 11.32
C THR A 234 14.34 12.40 11.98
N ARG A 235 15.38 13.24 12.10
CA ARG A 235 15.26 14.61 12.60
C ARG A 235 15.27 15.57 11.41
N ARG A 236 14.35 16.55 11.44
CA ARG A 236 14.16 17.54 10.39
C ARG A 236 14.29 18.94 10.97
N LYS A 237 14.93 19.85 10.24
CA LYS A 237 14.96 21.28 10.55
C LYS A 237 14.66 22.06 9.27
N GLN A 238 13.77 23.05 9.40
CA GLN A 238 13.21 23.79 8.27
C GLN A 238 13.68 25.24 8.34
N PHE A 239 13.99 25.82 7.18
CA PHE A 239 14.44 27.20 7.02
C PHE A 239 13.48 27.90 6.04
N SER A 240 12.83 28.97 6.50
CA SER A 240 11.81 29.68 5.73
C SER A 240 12.44 30.48 4.60
N VAL A 241 11.94 30.30 3.37
CA VAL A 241 12.37 31.09 2.20
C VAL A 241 11.93 32.55 2.34
N ASN A 242 10.80 32.82 2.99
CA ASN A 242 10.31 34.18 3.18
C ASN A 242 11.17 34.99 4.18
N GLU A 243 11.79 34.33 5.16
CA GLU A 243 12.57 35.01 6.21
C GLU A 243 14.05 35.18 5.83
N HIS A 244 14.58 34.27 5.01
CA HIS A 244 16.01 34.24 4.68
C HIS A 244 16.30 34.48 3.21
N GLY A 245 15.32 34.36 2.30
CA GLY A 245 15.57 34.29 0.86
C GLY A 245 15.92 32.87 0.40
N GLU A 246 15.80 32.60 -0.90
CA GLU A 246 15.93 31.24 -1.44
C GLU A 246 17.33 30.66 -1.27
N ASP A 247 18.35 31.42 -1.63
CA ASP A 247 19.75 30.97 -1.58
C ASP A 247 20.27 30.82 -0.14
N ASP A 248 19.85 31.70 0.76
CA ASP A 248 20.25 31.67 2.16
C ASP A 248 19.53 30.58 2.95
N ALA A 249 18.23 30.36 2.71
CA ALA A 249 17.51 29.23 3.29
C ALA A 249 18.10 27.90 2.82
N ARG A 250 18.49 27.81 1.54
CA ARG A 250 19.20 26.66 0.97
C ARG A 250 20.55 26.46 1.66
N ARG A 251 21.40 27.49 1.71
CA ARG A 251 22.72 27.46 2.34
C ARG A 251 22.64 26.97 3.79
N ARG A 252 21.73 27.54 4.59
CA ARG A 252 21.51 27.16 6.00
C ARG A 252 21.06 25.70 6.15
N ALA A 253 20.24 25.19 5.23
CA ALA A 253 19.85 23.78 5.24
C ALA A 253 21.03 22.85 4.96
N PHE A 254 21.92 23.22 4.03
CA PHE A 254 23.16 22.47 3.76
C PHE A 254 24.15 22.52 4.92
N GLU A 255 24.40 23.69 5.50
CA GLU A 255 25.27 23.86 6.66
C GLU A 255 24.76 23.06 7.87
N GLN A 256 23.46 23.13 8.15
CA GLN A 256 22.84 22.36 9.22
C GLN A 256 22.99 20.86 9.01
N ARG A 257 22.90 20.40 7.76
CA ARG A 257 23.13 19.00 7.41
C ARG A 257 24.58 18.60 7.60
N GLY A 258 25.53 19.45 7.20
CA GLY A 258 26.96 19.27 7.45
C GLY A 258 27.26 19.16 8.94
N ALA A 259 26.69 20.05 9.76
CA ALA A 259 26.81 19.99 11.21
C ALA A 259 26.27 18.66 11.79
N TRP A 260 25.15 18.15 11.28
CA TRP A 260 24.62 16.84 11.69
C TRP A 260 25.41 15.62 11.19
N LEU A 261 26.20 15.77 10.12
CA LEU A 261 27.12 14.72 9.69
C LEU A 261 28.37 14.70 10.57
N ALA A 262 28.88 15.87 10.98
CA ALA A 262 30.00 15.98 11.90
C ALA A 262 29.60 15.55 13.33
N GLN A 263 28.42 15.95 13.78
CA GLN A 263 27.87 15.63 15.10
C GLN A 263 26.41 15.18 14.97
N PRO A 264 26.13 13.87 14.94
CA PRO A 264 24.78 13.34 14.86
C PRO A 264 23.93 13.85 16.03
N PRO A 265 22.73 14.39 15.77
CA PRO A 265 21.91 14.91 16.85
C PRO A 265 21.45 13.77 17.75
N GLU A 266 21.46 13.99 19.07
CA GLU A 266 20.88 13.05 20.00
C GLU A 266 19.37 12.85 19.74
N PRO A 267 18.85 11.62 19.94
CA PRO A 267 17.42 11.38 19.88
C PRO A 267 16.73 12.27 20.93
N ALA A 268 15.64 12.92 20.54
CA ALA A 268 14.87 13.71 21.49
C ALA A 268 14.42 12.80 22.64
N ARG A 269 14.86 13.10 23.87
CA ARG A 269 14.30 12.50 25.07
C ARG A 269 12.80 12.78 25.01
N ARG A 270 11.96 11.74 24.96
CA ARG A 270 10.51 11.93 25.05
C ARG A 270 10.26 12.74 26.33
N CYS A 271 9.77 13.96 26.18
CA CYS A 271 9.40 14.80 27.31
C CYS A 271 8.18 14.16 27.99
N ALA A 272 8.43 13.24 28.91
CA ALA A 272 7.45 12.72 29.84
C ALA A 272 7.37 13.67 31.04
N GLN A 273 6.96 14.92 30.82
CA GLN A 273 6.74 15.90 31.89
C GLN A 273 5.92 17.06 31.37
N GLN A 274 4.59 16.87 31.34
CA GLN A 274 3.57 17.93 31.41
C GLN A 274 2.18 17.26 31.53
N ARG A 275 1.99 16.44 32.58
CA ARG A 275 0.66 15.96 33.01
C ARG A 275 0.45 16.01 34.53
N SER A 276 1.38 16.60 35.29
CA SER A 276 1.29 16.73 36.74
C SER A 276 1.61 18.17 37.18
N ALA A 277 0.78 19.12 36.76
CA ALA A 277 0.72 20.47 37.33
C ALA A 277 -0.64 21.06 36.97
N GLY A 278 -1.69 20.48 37.53
CA GLY A 278 -3.08 20.87 37.26
C GLY A 278 -4.02 20.24 38.28
N ALA A 279 -3.61 20.26 39.55
CA ALA A 279 -4.42 19.81 40.68
C ALA A 279 -3.89 20.46 41.97
N ASP A 280 -3.83 21.80 42.02
CA ASP A 280 -4.09 22.55 43.25
C ASP A 280 -4.06 24.06 42.96
N ALA A 281 -5.22 24.71 43.01
CA ALA A 281 -5.37 26.15 43.23
C ALA A 281 -6.87 26.44 43.39
N ALA A 282 -7.36 26.23 44.60
CA ALA A 282 -8.66 26.71 45.05
C ALA A 282 -8.75 28.25 44.91
N LYS A 283 -9.84 28.73 44.32
CA LYS A 283 -10.20 30.16 44.31
C LYS A 283 -10.75 30.55 45.70
N PRO A 284 -10.32 31.68 46.31
CA PRO A 284 -11.11 32.34 47.34
C PRO A 284 -12.19 33.22 46.71
N GLN A 285 -13.37 33.23 47.33
CA GLN A 285 -14.51 34.09 46.98
C GLN A 285 -14.25 35.55 47.38
N PRO A 286 -14.76 36.55 46.64
CA PRO A 286 -14.80 37.93 47.11
C PRO A 286 -16.06 38.18 47.95
N GLY A 287 -15.87 38.53 49.22
CA GLY A 287 -16.85 39.23 50.03
C GLY A 287 -16.29 40.62 50.37
N ILE A 288 -16.98 41.67 49.95
CA ILE A 288 -17.84 42.58 50.75
C ILE A 288 -18.73 43.30 49.72
#